data_AF-A0A395LH17-F1
#
_entry.id   AF-A0A395LH17-F1
#
_cell.length_a   1.000
_cell.length_b   1.000
_cell.length_c   1.000
_cell.angle_alpha   90.00
_cell.angle_beta   90.00
_cell.angle_gamma   90.00
#
_symmetry.space_group_name_H-M   'P 1'
#
loop_
_entity.id
_entity.type
_entity.pdbx_description
1 polymer ?
#
loop_
_entity_poly.entity_id
_entity_poly.type
_entity_poly.pdbx_seq_one_letter_code
_entity_poly.pdbx_strand_id
1 'polypeptide(L)'
;MSKRRDELRRKDELRRKVARGQARARGEPVEATGPSPNPASNLIMANAIVRFGSILLRKAVDKRMLRNRYGKETADAAVENQGLGSTLTAFVLSKVAARSSTGAIMVGSGMLAKTLYDRRQAGKARAKGDAQILEDAAKD
;
A
#
# COMPACT_ATOMS: atom_id res chain seq x y z
N MET A 1 -29.76 0.93 -24.87
CA MET A 1 -29.47 2.35 -25.19
C MET A 1 -28.80 3.14 -24.04
N SER A 2 -29.00 2.81 -22.75
CA SER A 2 -28.49 3.64 -21.62
C SER A 2 -26.96 3.71 -21.50
N LYS A 3 -26.25 2.56 -21.49
CA LYS A 3 -24.79 2.52 -21.23
C LYS A 3 -23.93 3.38 -22.16
N ARG A 4 -24.31 3.52 -23.44
CA ARG A 4 -23.55 4.33 -24.41
C ARG A 4 -23.63 5.84 -24.11
N ARG A 5 -24.75 6.32 -23.56
CA ARG A 5 -24.88 7.74 -23.17
C ARG A 5 -24.05 8.07 -21.94
N ASP A 6 -23.99 7.16 -20.96
CA ASP A 6 -23.21 7.37 -19.74
C ASP A 6 -21.70 7.38 -20.02
N GLU A 7 -21.24 6.52 -20.94
CA GLU A 7 -19.84 6.50 -21.36
C GLU A 7 -19.45 7.78 -22.12
N LEU A 8 -20.33 8.28 -22.99
CA LEU A 8 -20.12 9.55 -23.70
C LEU A 8 -20.03 10.73 -22.74
N ARG A 9 -20.95 10.83 -21.77
CA ARG A 9 -20.93 11.86 -20.72
C ARG A 9 -19.63 11.82 -19.92
N ARG A 10 -19.17 10.63 -19.53
CA ARG A 10 -17.91 10.44 -18.80
C ARG A 10 -16.69 10.86 -19.63
N LYS A 11 -16.68 10.55 -20.94
CA LYS A 11 -15.62 10.98 -21.86
C LYS A 11 -15.58 12.49 -22.02
N ASP A 12 -16.73 13.15 -22.12
CA ASP A 12 -16.81 14.60 -22.25
C ASP A 12 -16.41 15.32 -20.95
N GLU A 13 -16.80 14.79 -19.79
CA GLU A 13 -16.31 15.27 -18.50
C GLU A 13 -14.79 15.16 -18.37
N LEU A 14 -14.21 14.02 -18.79
CA LEU A 14 -12.77 13.83 -18.80
C LEU A 14 -12.07 14.82 -19.73
N ARG A 15 -12.59 15.02 -20.95
CA ARG A 15 -12.07 16.02 -21.89
C ARG A 15 -12.08 17.43 -21.30
N ARG A 16 -13.19 17.82 -20.66
CA ARG A 16 -13.29 19.12 -19.97
C ARG A 16 -12.28 19.25 -18.83
N LYS A 17 -12.07 18.20 -18.04
CA LYS A 17 -11.08 18.17 -16.95
C LYS A 17 -9.65 18.29 -17.48
N VAL A 18 -9.31 17.55 -18.55
CA VAL A 18 -8.00 17.62 -19.21
C VAL A 18 -7.75 19.01 -19.80
N ALA A 19 -8.72 19.59 -20.51
CA ALA A 19 -8.61 20.94 -21.06
C ALA A 19 -8.38 22.00 -19.97
N ARG A 20 -9.08 21.91 -18.83
CA ARG A 20 -8.85 22.78 -17.67
C ARG A 20 -7.45 22.59 -17.07
N GLY A 21 -6.96 21.36 -16.99
CA GLY A 21 -5.59 21.07 -16.54
C GLY A 21 -4.53 21.65 -17.47
N GLN A 22 -4.73 21.54 -18.79
CA GLN A 22 -3.86 22.13 -19.80
C GLN A 22 -3.86 23.66 -19.75
N ALA A 23 -5.01 24.29 -19.53
CA ALA A 23 -5.11 25.74 -19.37
C ALA A 23 -4.34 26.23 -18.12
N ARG A 24 -4.44 25.52 -17.00
CA ARG A 24 -3.66 25.82 -15.78
C ARG A 24 -2.15 25.64 -15.99
N ALA A 25 -1.74 24.56 -16.64
CA ALA A 25 -0.32 24.30 -16.93
C ALA A 25 0.32 25.33 -17.87
N ARG A 26 -0.48 26.00 -18.72
CA ARG A 26 0.00 27.09 -19.59
C ARG A 26 0.09 28.44 -18.88
N GLY A 27 -0.63 28.62 -17.78
CA GLY A 27 -0.74 29.90 -17.05
C GLY A 27 0.26 30.07 -15.91
N GLU A 28 0.85 28.99 -15.40
CA GLU A 28 1.81 29.03 -14.30
C GLU A 28 3.13 28.36 -14.72
N PRO A 29 4.27 29.06 -14.68
CA PRO A 29 5.57 28.41 -14.68
C PRO A 29 5.71 27.69 -13.34
N VAL A 30 5.21 26.46 -13.27
CA VAL A 30 5.43 25.59 -12.11
C VAL A 30 6.90 25.18 -12.17
N GLU A 31 7.72 25.83 -11.36
CA GLU A 31 9.08 25.39 -11.06
C GLU A 31 8.99 23.91 -10.67
N ALA A 32 9.53 23.03 -11.52
CA ALA A 32 9.28 21.60 -11.41
C ALA A 32 9.75 21.14 -10.02
N THR A 33 8.82 20.72 -9.15
CA THR A 33 9.05 20.50 -7.72
C THR A 33 9.81 19.20 -7.43
N GLY A 34 10.86 18.91 -8.19
CA GLY A 34 11.64 17.69 -8.12
C GLY A 34 12.96 17.82 -8.88
N PRO A 35 13.80 16.78 -8.82
CA PRO A 35 15.16 16.83 -9.34
C PRO A 35 15.23 17.00 -10.87
N SER A 36 14.14 16.75 -11.60
CA SER A 36 14.04 16.99 -13.04
C SER A 36 13.21 18.24 -13.34
N PRO A 37 13.58 19.04 -14.35
CA PRO A 37 12.74 20.13 -14.86
C PRO A 37 11.46 19.61 -15.55
N ASN A 38 11.35 18.30 -15.81
CA ASN A 38 10.15 17.71 -16.42
C ASN A 38 9.17 17.21 -15.34
N PRO A 39 7.96 17.79 -15.22
CA PRO A 39 6.98 17.38 -14.22
C PRO A 39 6.50 15.93 -14.40
N ALA A 40 6.43 15.41 -15.63
CA ALA A 40 6.06 14.01 -15.87
C ALA A 40 7.13 13.05 -15.31
N SER A 41 8.41 13.38 -15.51
CA SER A 41 9.52 12.61 -14.96
C SER A 41 9.51 12.62 -13.43
N ASN A 42 9.28 13.79 -12.81
CA ASN A 42 9.17 13.91 -11.35
C ASN A 42 8.03 13.05 -10.79
N LEU A 43 6.88 12.99 -11.48
CA LEU A 43 5.76 12.14 -11.07
C LEU A 43 6.07 10.65 -11.19
N ILE A 44 6.75 10.23 -12.27
CA ILE A 44 7.18 8.83 -12.42
C ILE A 44 8.15 8.46 -11.30
N MET A 45 9.14 9.32 -11.03
CA MET A 45 10.13 9.13 -9.98
C MET A 45 9.46 9.07 -8.60
N ALA A 46 8.58 10.01 -8.27
CA ALA A 46 7.85 10.01 -7.00
C ALA A 46 7.02 8.73 -6.82
N ASN A 47 6.29 8.29 -7.87
CA ASN A 47 5.53 7.05 -7.81
C ASN A 47 6.43 5.82 -7.64
N ALA A 48 7.59 5.79 -8.31
CA ALA A 48 8.58 4.74 -8.15
C ALA A 48 9.13 4.71 -6.72
N ILE A 49 9.56 5.85 -6.18
CA ILE A 49 10.07 6.01 -4.81
C ILE A 49 9.04 5.51 -3.80
N VAL A 50 7.77 5.93 -3.92
CA VAL A 50 6.72 5.50 -2.98
C VAL A 50 6.55 3.98 -3.03
N ARG A 51 6.50 3.37 -4.21
CA ARG A 51 6.29 1.92 -4.34
C ARG A 51 7.49 1.11 -3.86
N PHE A 52 8.68 1.44 -4.32
CA PHE A 52 9.90 0.72 -3.95
C PHE A 52 10.27 0.96 -2.49
N GLY A 53 10.17 2.21 -2.04
CA GLY A 53 10.40 2.59 -0.64
C GLY A 53 9.47 1.87 0.32
N SER A 54 8.17 1.73 -0.03
CA SER A 54 7.21 0.99 0.81
C SER A 54 7.56 -0.49 0.94
N ILE A 55 8.02 -1.14 -0.13
CA ILE A 55 8.41 -2.56 -0.11
C ILE A 55 9.65 -2.76 0.78
N LEU A 56 10.66 -1.89 0.63
CA LEU A 56 11.88 -1.96 1.43
C LEU A 56 11.61 -1.65 2.91
N LEU A 57 10.80 -0.62 3.18
CA LEU A 57 10.41 -0.26 4.54
C LEU A 57 9.67 -1.41 5.22
N ARG A 58 8.71 -2.04 4.53
CA ARG A 58 8.00 -3.21 5.05
C ARG A 58 8.97 -4.31 5.42
N LYS A 59 9.85 -4.73 4.50
CA LYS A 59 10.85 -5.78 4.76
C LYS A 59 11.75 -5.44 5.95
N ALA A 60 12.15 -4.18 6.09
CA ALA A 60 12.98 -3.73 7.20
C ALA A 60 12.24 -3.78 8.54
N VAL A 61 10.98 -3.36 8.58
CA VAL A 61 10.13 -3.44 9.78
C VAL A 61 9.86 -4.89 10.17
N ASP A 62 9.45 -5.73 9.21
CA ASP A 62 9.16 -7.15 9.44
C ASP A 62 10.41 -7.86 9.98
N LYS A 63 11.55 -7.70 9.30
CA LYS A 63 12.84 -8.25 9.74
C LYS A 63 13.24 -7.75 11.12
N ARG A 64 13.06 -6.46 11.44
CA ARG A 64 13.39 -5.92 12.78
C ARG A 64 12.50 -6.51 13.87
N MET A 65 11.19 -6.61 13.63
CA MET A 65 10.24 -7.16 14.60
C MET A 65 10.51 -8.64 14.87
N LEU A 66 10.77 -9.41 13.81
CA LEU A 66 11.05 -10.85 13.93
C LEU A 66 12.43 -11.12 14.53
N ARG A 67 13.46 -10.36 14.14
CA ARG A 67 14.82 -10.52 14.70
C ARG A 67 14.86 -10.35 16.21
N ASN A 68 14.12 -9.38 16.74
CA ASN A 68 14.06 -9.12 18.18
C ASN A 68 13.46 -10.29 18.97
N ARG A 69 12.68 -11.18 18.33
CA ARG A 69 11.91 -12.22 19.03
C ARG A 69 12.32 -13.65 18.68
N TYR A 70 12.78 -13.92 17.46
CA TYR A 70 13.09 -15.26 16.96
C TYR A 70 14.54 -15.44 16.48
N GLY A 71 15.37 -14.40 16.54
CA GLY A 71 16.75 -14.46 16.04
C GLY A 71 16.87 -14.17 14.54
N LYS A 72 18.11 -14.09 14.05
CA LYS A 72 18.42 -13.61 12.69
C LYS A 72 17.98 -14.58 11.60
N GLU A 73 18.29 -15.86 11.76
CA GLU A 73 18.06 -16.90 10.75
C GLU A 73 16.57 -17.15 10.52
N THR A 74 15.80 -17.35 11.60
CA THR A 74 14.34 -17.53 11.54
C THR A 74 13.63 -16.30 10.99
N ALA A 75 14.10 -15.09 11.33
CA ALA A 75 13.52 -13.87 10.78
C ALA A 75 13.75 -13.73 9.27
N ASP A 76 14.92 -14.13 8.78
CA ASP A 76 15.26 -14.04 7.36
C ASP A 76 14.43 -15.04 6.54
N ALA A 77 14.34 -16.29 7.00
CA ALA A 77 13.49 -17.32 6.38
C ALA A 77 12.00 -16.91 6.39
N ALA A 78 11.47 -16.46 7.53
CA ALA A 78 10.06 -16.07 7.63
C ALA A 78 9.68 -14.90 6.69
N VAL A 79 10.56 -13.90 6.54
CA VAL A 79 10.31 -12.75 5.65
C VAL A 79 10.35 -13.16 4.18
N GLU A 80 11.21 -14.11 3.82
CA GLU A 80 11.36 -14.61 2.46
C GLU A 80 10.16 -15.48 2.04
N ASN A 81 9.73 -16.37 2.94
CA ASN A 81 8.70 -17.38 2.69
C ASN A 81 7.26 -16.86 2.80
N GLN A 82 7.04 -15.71 3.44
CA GLN A 82 5.77 -14.98 3.37
C GLN A 82 5.40 -14.48 1.96
N GLY A 83 6.26 -14.75 0.97
CA GLY A 83 6.32 -14.17 -0.36
C GLY A 83 5.10 -14.37 -1.26
N LEU A 84 4.78 -13.29 -1.99
CA LEU A 84 3.74 -13.12 -3.02
C LEU A 84 2.28 -13.09 -2.54
N GLY A 85 1.76 -14.13 -1.88
CA GLY A 85 0.33 -14.20 -1.53
C GLY A 85 -0.12 -13.11 -0.53
N SER A 86 0.67 -12.92 0.53
CA SER A 86 0.42 -11.89 1.55
C SER A 86 0.58 -10.48 0.97
N THR A 87 1.56 -10.28 0.09
CA THR A 87 1.83 -9.02 -0.59
C THR A 87 0.71 -8.63 -1.55
N LEU A 88 0.15 -9.59 -2.29
CA LEU A 88 -0.98 -9.34 -3.18
C LEU A 88 -2.23 -8.94 -2.39
N THR A 89 -2.49 -9.64 -1.28
CA THR A 89 -3.60 -9.34 -0.37
C THR A 89 -3.45 -7.96 0.26
N ALA A 90 -2.26 -7.65 0.78
CA ALA A 90 -1.93 -6.35 1.34
C ALA A 90 -2.06 -5.23 0.29
N PHE A 91 -1.67 -5.49 -0.95
CA PHE A 91 -1.80 -4.53 -2.05
C PHE A 91 -3.27 -4.26 -2.39
N VAL A 92 -4.13 -5.28 -2.42
CA VAL A 92 -5.57 -5.12 -2.65
C VAL A 92 -6.21 -4.31 -1.53
N LEU A 93 -5.95 -4.68 -0.27
CA LEU A 93 -6.42 -3.93 0.91
C LEU A 93 -5.97 -2.46 0.86
N SER A 94 -4.70 -2.23 0.56
CA SER A 94 -4.14 -0.88 0.44
C SER A 94 -4.81 -0.09 -0.68
N LYS A 95 -5.12 -0.72 -1.82
CA LYS A 95 -5.81 -0.05 -2.93
C LYS A 95 -7.26 0.31 -2.60
N VAL A 96 -7.94 -0.52 -1.80
CA VAL A 96 -9.29 -0.23 -1.30
C VAL A 96 -9.24 0.92 -0.29
N ALA A 97 -8.29 0.88 0.65
CA ALA A 97 -8.08 1.96 1.62
C ALA A 97 -7.69 3.28 0.95
N ALA A 98 -6.77 3.25 -0.03
CA ALA A 98 -6.26 4.44 -0.70
C ALA A 98 -7.26 5.05 -1.72
N ARG A 99 -8.27 4.30 -2.16
CA ARG A 99 -9.27 4.81 -3.12
C ARG A 99 -10.29 5.77 -2.50
N SER A 100 -10.43 5.80 -1.18
CA SER A 100 -11.41 6.68 -0.50
C SER A 100 -11.11 6.88 0.98
N SER A 101 -11.48 8.04 1.51
CA SER A 101 -11.42 8.32 2.96
C SER A 101 -12.25 7.33 3.79
N THR A 102 -13.43 6.96 3.29
CA THR A 102 -14.30 5.96 3.94
C THR A 102 -13.67 4.57 4.00
N GLY A 103 -13.01 4.13 2.92
CA GLY A 103 -12.29 2.86 2.88
C GLY A 103 -11.12 2.82 3.87
N ALA A 104 -10.37 3.92 3.98
CA ALA A 104 -9.31 4.06 4.96
C ALA A 104 -9.84 3.98 6.41
N ILE A 105 -10.95 4.65 6.71
CA ILE A 105 -11.59 4.60 8.04
C ILE A 105 -12.05 3.18 8.37
N MET A 106 -12.67 2.49 7.42
CA MET A 106 -13.19 1.13 7.66
C MET A 106 -12.06 0.12 7.89
N VAL A 107 -11.01 0.14 7.06
CA VAL A 107 -9.83 -0.72 7.25
C VAL A 107 -9.12 -0.37 8.57
N GLY A 108 -8.91 0.92 8.83
CA GLY A 108 -8.26 1.39 10.06
C GLY A 108 -9.02 1.00 11.33
N SER A 109 -10.35 1.19 11.34
CA SER A 109 -11.20 0.80 12.47
C SER A 109 -11.27 -0.72 12.66
N GLY A 110 -11.31 -1.50 11.58
CA GLY A 110 -11.22 -2.96 11.66
C GLY A 110 -9.89 -3.45 12.25
N MET A 111 -8.77 -2.83 11.86
CA MET A 111 -7.46 -3.12 12.46
C MET A 111 -7.41 -2.79 13.95
N LEU A 112 -7.90 -1.61 14.35
CA LEU A 112 -7.96 -1.21 15.76
C LEU A 112 -8.83 -2.17 16.57
N ALA A 113 -10.02 -2.50 16.08
CA ALA A 113 -10.90 -3.47 16.74
C ALA A 113 -10.21 -4.83 16.92
N LYS A 114 -9.53 -5.32 15.88
CA LYS A 114 -8.73 -6.55 15.96
C LYS A 114 -7.62 -6.47 17.00
N THR A 115 -6.86 -5.37 17.06
CA THR A 115 -5.79 -5.22 18.05
C THR A 115 -6.33 -5.24 19.49
N LEU A 116 -7.47 -4.60 19.75
CA LEU A 116 -8.10 -4.62 21.07
C LEU A 116 -8.62 -6.02 21.42
N TYR A 117 -9.17 -6.74 20.44
CA TYR A 117 -9.61 -8.13 20.63
C TYR A 117 -8.42 -9.06 20.94
N ASP A 118 -7.35 -8.99 20.15
CA ASP A 118 -6.16 -9.83 20.34
C ASP A 118 -5.48 -9.52 21.68
N ARG A 119 -5.50 -8.26 22.13
CA ARG A 119 -5.00 -7.87 23.46
C ARG A 119 -5.77 -8.56 24.59
N ARG A 120 -7.09 -8.74 24.46
CA ARG A 120 -7.90 -9.48 25.44
C ARG A 120 -7.57 -10.97 25.48
N GLN A 121 -7.07 -11.53 24.38
CA GLN A 121 -6.69 -12.94 24.26
C GLN A 121 -5.18 -13.12 24.07
N ALA A 122 -4.38 -12.26 24.72
CA ALA A 122 -2.95 -12.13 24.42
C ALA A 122 -2.19 -13.47 24.45
N GLY A 123 -2.49 -14.37 25.39
CA GLY A 123 -1.84 -15.69 25.45
C GLY A 123 -2.10 -16.55 24.21
N LYS A 124 -3.38 -16.71 23.83
CA LYS A 124 -3.79 -17.48 22.64
C LYS A 124 -3.32 -16.81 21.34
N ALA A 125 -3.43 -15.48 21.27
CA ALA A 125 -3.01 -14.69 20.12
C ALA A 125 -1.49 -14.80 19.89
N ARG A 126 -0.68 -14.76 20.96
CA ARG A 126 0.77 -14.96 20.89
C ARG A 126 1.12 -16.37 20.43
N ALA A 127 0.56 -17.40 21.06
CA ALA A 127 0.85 -18.78 20.68
C ALA A 127 0.49 -19.07 19.21
N LYS A 128 -0.66 -18.58 18.76
CA LYS A 128 -1.08 -18.69 17.36
C LYS A 128 -0.17 -17.92 16.41
N GLY A 129 0.22 -16.70 16.76
CA GLY A 129 1.14 -15.90 15.96
C GLY A 129 2.52 -16.52 15.86
N ASP A 130 3.06 -17.02 16.98
CA ASP A 130 4.36 -17.68 17.03
C ASP A 130 4.37 -18.95 16.17
N ALA A 131 3.31 -19.77 16.26
CA ALA A 131 3.17 -20.95 15.40
C ALA A 131 3.15 -20.60 13.90
N GLN A 132 2.42 -19.55 13.51
CA GLN A 132 2.35 -19.12 12.11
C GLN A 132 3.71 -18.64 11.58
N ILE A 133 4.45 -17.85 12.37
CA ILE A 133 5.77 -17.35 11.96
C ILE A 133 6.77 -18.50 11.81
N LEU A 134 6.75 -19.47 12.72
CA LEU A 134 7.62 -20.64 12.64
C LEU A 134 7.24 -21.55 11.47
N GLU A 135 5.95 -21.70 11.18
CA GLU A 135 5.47 -22.43 10.01
C GLU A 135 5.93 -21.75 8.71
N ASP A 136 5.79 -20.42 8.62
CA ASP A 136 6.24 -19.66 7.46
C ASP A 136 7.77 -19.75 7.30
N ALA A 137 8.54 -19.67 8.40
CA ALA A 137 9.98 -19.85 8.36
C ALA A 137 10.42 -21.25 7.89
N ALA A 138 9.57 -22.26 8.07
CA ALA A 138 9.85 -23.66 7.72
C ALA A 138 9.37 -24.05 6.30
N LYS A 139 8.63 -23.18 5.60
CA LYS A 139 8.20 -23.42 4.21
C LYS A 139 9.35 -23.06 3.26
N ASP A 140 10.04 -24.05 2.69
CA ASP A 140 11.05 -23.84 1.65
C ASP A 140 10.48 -23.25 0.35
#